data_AF-A0A3L6JRY3-F1
#
_entry.id   AF-A0A3L6JRY3-F1
#
_cell.length_a   1.000
_cell.length_b   1.000
_cell.length_c   1.000
_cell.angle_alpha   90.00
_cell.angle_beta   90.00
_cell.angle_gamma   90.00
#
_symmetry.space_group_name_H-M   'P 1'
#
loop_
_entity.id
_entity.type
_entity.pdbx_description
1 polymer ?
#
loop_
_entity_poly.entity_id
_entity_poly.type
_entity_poly.pdbx_seq_one_letter_code
_entity_poly.pdbx_strand_id
1 'polypeptide(L)'
;MQFGIFDLSLGQIMAYFYSDWVVGWVLIISGIITAAWLLERVVDVIPIVGDFLRLLVHIGTHVGFIVGFLDMLVGYVVWTAQPQATIVAAALVITGFTLVMRVLSKFPIAFVFAAAVAGFGTFTLYGVLKPYAGGLFDVYGIITQIVSLKGMVVIFIIIFCVIYVLGGLLIKLIQLIGKVFAAAPVSVLIGLACIAIGAIVILAPTLLNLVAWPTP
;
A
#
# COMPACT_ATOMS: atom_id res chain seq x y z
N MET A 1 -8.23 -8.64 29.56
CA MET A 1 -9.22 -7.81 28.85
C MET A 1 -9.04 -8.07 27.37
N GLN A 2 -9.95 -8.83 26.79
CA GLN A 2 -9.91 -9.25 25.40
C GLN A 2 -10.56 -8.11 24.58
N PHE A 3 -9.75 -7.39 23.80
CA PHE A 3 -10.28 -6.33 22.94
C PHE A 3 -11.02 -6.99 21.76
N GLY A 4 -12.35 -7.11 21.86
CA GLY A 4 -13.21 -7.87 20.94
C GLY A 4 -13.23 -7.44 19.46
N ILE A 5 -12.41 -6.47 19.06
CA ILE A 5 -12.23 -6.05 17.66
C ILE A 5 -10.96 -6.68 17.07
N PHE A 6 -9.99 -7.07 17.91
CA PHE A 6 -8.71 -7.66 17.47
C PHE A 6 -8.70 -9.21 17.49
N ASP A 7 -9.82 -9.84 17.86
CA ASP A 7 -9.97 -11.31 17.87
C ASP A 7 -10.75 -11.86 16.68
N LEU A 8 -11.06 -11.00 15.70
CA LEU A 8 -11.72 -11.41 14.47
C LEU A 8 -10.75 -12.22 13.61
N SER A 9 -11.12 -13.45 13.28
CA SER A 9 -10.35 -14.25 12.33
C SER A 9 -10.46 -13.66 10.92
N LEU A 10 -9.45 -13.90 10.07
CA LEU A 10 -9.46 -13.43 8.68
C LEU A 10 -10.74 -13.89 7.94
N GLY A 11 -11.22 -15.10 8.23
CA GLY A 11 -12.47 -15.62 7.66
C GLY A 11 -13.70 -14.82 8.08
N GLN A 12 -13.77 -14.37 9.34
CA GLN A 12 -14.88 -13.53 9.82
C GLN A 12 -14.86 -12.14 9.17
N ILE A 13 -13.68 -11.57 8.96
CA ILE A 13 -13.52 -10.29 8.24
C ILE A 13 -13.96 -10.45 6.77
N MET A 14 -13.58 -11.55 6.12
CA MET A 14 -14.00 -11.84 4.74
C MET A 14 -15.52 -12.04 4.63
N ALA A 15 -16.14 -12.70 5.59
CA ALA A 15 -17.59 -12.91 5.62
C ALA A 15 -18.38 -11.59 5.72
N TYR A 16 -17.82 -10.54 6.34
CA TYR A 16 -18.44 -9.21 6.36
C TYR A 16 -18.58 -8.61 4.94
N PHE A 17 -17.70 -8.98 4.02
CA PHE A 17 -17.72 -8.53 2.63
C PHE A 17 -18.59 -9.41 1.71
N TYR A 18 -19.25 -10.45 2.25
CA TYR A 18 -20.24 -11.27 1.52
C TYR A 18 -21.61 -10.59 1.45
N SER A 19 -21.62 -9.33 1.01
CA SER A 19 -22.83 -8.53 0.87
C SER A 19 -22.68 -7.53 -0.27
N ASP A 20 -23.60 -7.59 -1.22
CA ASP A 20 -23.66 -6.64 -2.34
C ASP A 20 -23.73 -5.19 -1.84
N TRP A 21 -24.48 -4.96 -0.77
CA TRP A 21 -24.60 -3.66 -0.14
C TRP A 21 -23.25 -3.11 0.33
N VAL A 22 -22.49 -3.93 1.06
CA VAL A 22 -21.16 -3.53 1.58
C VAL A 22 -20.20 -3.28 0.42
N VAL A 23 -20.13 -4.18 -0.54
CA VAL A 23 -19.25 -4.06 -1.72
C VAL A 23 -19.59 -2.81 -2.55
N GLY A 24 -20.86 -2.53 -2.76
CA GLY A 24 -21.34 -1.35 -3.47
C GLY A 24 -20.93 -0.04 -2.79
N TRP A 25 -21.08 0.05 -1.47
CA TRP A 25 -20.64 1.22 -0.70
C TRP A 25 -19.13 1.38 -0.69
N VAL A 26 -18.38 0.28 -0.59
CA VAL A 26 -16.91 0.31 -0.67
C VAL A 26 -16.48 0.93 -2.01
N LEU A 27 -17.05 0.47 -3.13
CA LEU A 27 -16.78 1.03 -4.47
C LEU A 27 -17.16 2.51 -4.62
N ILE A 28 -18.31 2.91 -4.07
CA ILE A 28 -18.75 4.31 -4.15
C ILE A 28 -17.84 5.21 -3.32
N ILE A 29 -17.51 4.81 -2.09
CA ILE A 29 -16.67 5.61 -1.20
C ILE A 29 -15.24 5.68 -1.75
N SER A 30 -14.65 4.55 -2.16
CA SER A 30 -13.31 4.54 -2.76
C SER A 30 -13.28 5.30 -4.10
N GLY A 31 -14.33 5.22 -4.89
CA GLY A 31 -14.51 6.00 -6.11
C GLY A 31 -14.60 7.51 -5.84
N ILE A 32 -15.37 7.93 -4.83
CA ILE A 32 -15.46 9.34 -4.40
C ILE A 32 -14.10 9.81 -3.89
N ILE A 33 -13.42 9.03 -3.05
CA ILE A 33 -12.08 9.38 -2.57
C ILE A 33 -11.15 9.53 -3.77
N THR A 34 -11.09 8.57 -4.68
CA THR A 34 -10.21 8.62 -5.86
C THR A 34 -10.53 9.83 -6.76
N ALA A 35 -11.81 10.15 -6.97
CA ALA A 35 -12.26 11.29 -7.77
C ALA A 35 -12.06 12.64 -7.07
N ALA A 36 -12.23 12.71 -5.75
CA ALA A 36 -12.05 13.91 -4.94
C ALA A 36 -10.62 14.45 -5.01
N TRP A 37 -9.66 13.65 -5.45
CA TRP A 37 -8.29 14.13 -5.58
C TRP A 37 -8.04 14.88 -6.90
N LEU A 38 -9.03 14.96 -7.80
CA LEU A 38 -9.08 15.99 -8.85
C LEU A 38 -9.27 17.38 -8.25
N LEU A 39 -10.11 17.48 -7.21
CA LEU A 39 -10.36 18.74 -6.51
C LEU A 39 -9.07 19.27 -5.88
N GLU A 40 -8.15 18.43 -5.39
CA GLU A 40 -6.81 18.87 -4.91
C GLU A 40 -6.11 19.77 -5.95
N ARG A 41 -6.12 19.37 -7.22
CA ARG A 41 -5.40 20.08 -8.29
C ARG A 41 -6.10 21.35 -8.76
N VAL A 42 -7.43 21.40 -8.65
CA VAL A 42 -8.24 22.58 -9.00
C VAL A 42 -8.23 23.60 -7.85
N VAL A 43 -8.20 23.13 -6.61
CA VAL A 43 -8.29 23.97 -5.41
C VAL A 43 -6.97 24.65 -5.06
N ASP A 44 -5.83 24.12 -5.47
CA ASP A 44 -4.53 24.82 -5.37
C ASP A 44 -4.51 26.18 -6.11
N VAL A 45 -5.51 26.47 -6.95
CA VAL A 45 -5.69 27.76 -7.64
C VAL A 45 -6.39 28.80 -6.75
N ILE A 46 -7.08 28.41 -5.66
CA ILE A 46 -7.90 29.31 -4.83
C ILE A 46 -7.30 29.41 -3.40
N PRO A 47 -6.70 30.55 -3.02
CA PRO A 47 -5.84 30.66 -1.83
C PRO A 47 -6.53 30.51 -0.47
N ILE A 48 -7.81 30.86 -0.34
CA ILE A 48 -8.52 30.85 0.97
C ILE A 48 -9.19 29.49 1.25
N VAL A 49 -9.72 28.86 0.19
CA VAL A 49 -10.30 27.51 0.25
C VAL A 49 -9.19 26.44 0.25
N GLY A 50 -8.00 26.81 -0.25
CA GLY A 50 -6.82 25.97 -0.35
C GLY A 50 -6.33 25.36 0.96
N ASP A 51 -6.29 26.11 2.07
CA ASP A 51 -5.69 25.60 3.31
C ASP A 51 -6.54 24.52 3.99
N PHE A 52 -7.87 24.69 4.04
CA PHE A 52 -8.77 23.68 4.60
C PHE A 52 -8.81 22.42 3.73
N LEU A 53 -8.85 22.58 2.40
CA LEU A 53 -8.82 21.45 1.49
C LEU A 53 -7.46 20.76 1.43
N ARG A 54 -6.34 21.47 1.63
CA ARG A 54 -5.02 20.85 1.78
C ARG A 54 -4.95 19.96 3.01
N LEU A 55 -5.52 20.38 4.14
CA LEU A 55 -5.65 19.52 5.33
C LEU A 55 -6.50 18.29 5.02
N LEU A 56 -7.66 18.48 4.39
CA LEU A 56 -8.57 17.38 4.01
C LEU A 56 -7.89 16.39 3.06
N VAL A 57 -7.09 16.88 2.11
CA VAL A 57 -6.36 16.04 1.17
C VAL A 57 -5.18 15.35 1.86
N HIS A 58 -4.52 15.99 2.82
CA HIS A 58 -3.46 15.34 3.59
C HIS A 58 -3.99 14.15 4.41
N ILE A 59 -5.15 14.34 5.06
CA ILE A 59 -5.86 13.27 5.77
C ILE A 59 -6.37 12.22 4.76
N GLY A 60 -6.99 12.66 3.67
CA GLY A 60 -7.48 11.81 2.59
C GLY A 60 -6.40 10.97 1.92
N THR A 61 -5.15 11.45 1.89
CA THR A 61 -4.00 10.70 1.37
C THR A 61 -3.65 9.52 2.28
N HIS A 62 -3.60 9.75 3.60
CA HIS A 62 -3.32 8.68 4.58
C HIS A 62 -4.48 7.69 4.69
N VAL A 63 -5.71 8.19 4.73
CA VAL A 63 -6.92 7.36 4.72
C VAL A 63 -7.02 6.57 3.42
N GLY A 64 -6.72 7.20 2.28
CA GLY A 64 -6.73 6.57 0.96
C GLY A 64 -5.77 5.38 0.85
N PHE A 65 -4.63 5.42 1.52
CA PHE A 65 -3.72 4.26 1.59
C PHE A 65 -4.38 3.05 2.27
N ILE A 66 -5.02 3.28 3.42
CA ILE A 66 -5.70 2.22 4.19
C ILE A 66 -6.90 1.70 3.40
N VAL A 67 -7.72 2.61 2.86
CA VAL A 67 -8.87 2.26 2.01
C VAL A 67 -8.41 1.49 0.79
N GLY A 68 -7.31 1.88 0.15
CA GLY A 68 -6.84 1.18 -1.03
C GLY A 68 -6.32 -0.23 -0.75
N PHE A 69 -5.68 -0.45 0.40
CA PHE A 69 -5.33 -1.81 0.83
C PHE A 69 -6.59 -2.64 1.13
N LEU A 70 -7.59 -2.04 1.77
CA LEU A 70 -8.87 -2.68 2.02
C LEU A 70 -9.59 -3.03 0.71
N ASP A 71 -9.61 -2.14 -0.27
CA ASP A 71 -10.22 -2.37 -1.58
C ASP A 71 -9.59 -3.57 -2.31
N MET A 72 -8.26 -3.72 -2.25
CA MET A 72 -7.60 -4.91 -2.81
C MET A 72 -8.05 -6.19 -2.10
N LEU A 73 -8.19 -6.15 -0.78
CA LEU A 73 -8.69 -7.27 0.01
C LEU A 73 -10.13 -7.61 -0.38
N VAL A 74 -11.02 -6.61 -0.45
CA VAL A 74 -12.42 -6.82 -0.88
C VAL A 74 -12.47 -7.35 -2.31
N GLY A 75 -11.64 -6.83 -3.21
CA GLY A 75 -11.54 -7.34 -4.58
C GLY A 75 -11.10 -8.81 -4.65
N TYR A 76 -10.16 -9.21 -3.80
CA TYR A 76 -9.77 -10.62 -3.64
C TYR A 76 -10.92 -11.49 -3.09
N VAL A 77 -11.66 -10.98 -2.11
CA VAL A 77 -12.84 -11.66 -1.55
C VAL A 77 -13.91 -11.87 -2.63
N VAL A 78 -14.21 -10.83 -3.42
CA VAL A 78 -15.17 -10.92 -4.54
C VAL A 78 -14.69 -11.94 -5.57
N TRP A 79 -13.40 -11.92 -5.94
CA TRP A 79 -12.84 -12.87 -6.92
C TRP A 79 -12.94 -14.33 -6.45
N THR A 80 -12.68 -14.58 -5.17
CA THR A 80 -12.68 -15.94 -4.60
C THR A 80 -14.08 -16.47 -4.34
N ALA A 81 -15.00 -15.63 -3.86
CA ALA A 81 -16.37 -16.02 -3.55
C ALA A 81 -17.30 -15.96 -4.78
N GLN A 82 -17.03 -15.07 -5.72
CA GLN A 82 -17.83 -14.84 -6.94
C GLN A 82 -16.92 -14.65 -8.17
N PRO A 83 -16.31 -15.73 -8.69
CA PRO A 83 -15.36 -15.64 -9.81
C PRO A 83 -15.95 -15.06 -11.10
N GLN A 84 -17.28 -15.06 -11.23
CA GLN A 84 -17.99 -14.50 -12.39
C GLN A 84 -18.12 -12.97 -12.31
N ALA A 85 -17.99 -12.38 -11.12
CA ALA A 85 -18.05 -10.93 -10.87
C ALA A 85 -16.70 -10.23 -11.14
N THR A 86 -16.02 -10.61 -12.23
CA THR A 86 -14.67 -10.14 -12.58
C THR A 86 -14.57 -8.62 -12.68
N ILE A 87 -15.62 -7.97 -13.17
CA ILE A 87 -15.66 -6.51 -13.33
C ILE A 87 -15.61 -5.81 -11.97
N VAL A 88 -16.35 -6.33 -10.99
CA VAL A 88 -16.41 -5.78 -9.62
C VAL A 88 -15.08 -5.98 -8.92
N ALA A 89 -14.52 -7.20 -8.99
CA ALA A 89 -13.22 -7.51 -8.44
C ALA A 89 -12.12 -6.65 -9.07
N ALA A 90 -12.11 -6.49 -10.40
CA ALA A 90 -11.13 -5.67 -11.10
C ALA A 90 -11.25 -4.19 -10.73
N ALA A 91 -12.46 -3.65 -10.64
CA ALA A 91 -12.70 -2.27 -10.25
C ALA A 91 -12.15 -1.96 -8.84
N LEU A 92 -12.41 -2.85 -7.88
CA LEU A 92 -11.87 -2.75 -6.52
C LEU A 92 -10.34 -2.82 -6.51
N VAL A 93 -9.74 -3.80 -7.19
CA VAL A 93 -8.28 -3.97 -7.21
C VAL A 93 -7.60 -2.78 -7.90
N ILE A 94 -8.11 -2.32 -9.04
CA ILE A 94 -7.52 -1.19 -9.78
C ILE A 94 -7.63 0.10 -8.97
N THR A 95 -8.75 0.33 -8.29
CA THR A 95 -8.97 1.53 -7.46
C THR A 95 -8.10 1.49 -6.21
N GLY A 96 -8.06 0.34 -5.54
CA GLY A 96 -7.20 0.14 -4.40
C GLY A 96 -5.72 0.32 -4.75
N PHE A 97 -5.29 -0.22 -5.90
CA PHE A 97 -3.95 0.00 -6.43
C PHE A 97 -3.67 1.46 -6.73
N THR A 98 -4.61 2.17 -7.35
CA THR A 98 -4.47 3.60 -7.65
C THR A 98 -4.28 4.42 -6.38
N LEU A 99 -5.10 4.16 -5.36
CA LEU A 99 -5.04 4.84 -4.06
C LEU A 99 -3.72 4.57 -3.32
N VAL A 100 -3.29 3.31 -3.26
CA VAL A 100 -2.02 2.91 -2.62
C VAL A 100 -0.82 3.51 -3.36
N MET A 101 -0.77 3.36 -4.69
CA MET A 101 0.37 3.79 -5.50
C MET A 101 0.59 5.30 -5.46
N ARG A 102 -0.47 6.09 -5.27
CA ARG A 102 -0.33 7.54 -5.14
C ARG A 102 0.45 7.92 -3.88
N VAL A 103 0.18 7.27 -2.75
CA VAL A 103 0.96 7.48 -1.51
C VAL A 103 2.38 6.98 -1.67
N LEU A 104 2.55 5.79 -2.24
CA LEU A 104 3.87 5.21 -2.46
C LEU A 104 4.74 6.06 -3.42
N SER A 105 4.13 6.80 -4.35
CA SER A 105 4.86 7.70 -5.26
C SER A 105 5.44 8.94 -4.57
N LYS A 106 4.86 9.38 -3.44
CA LYS A 106 5.31 10.55 -2.66
C LYS A 106 6.29 10.19 -1.54
N PHE A 107 6.29 8.93 -1.09
CA PHE A 107 7.14 8.49 0.02
C PHE A 107 8.52 8.00 -0.47
N PRO A 108 9.63 8.35 0.19
CA PRO A 108 10.96 7.86 -0.17
C PRO A 108 11.15 6.39 0.28
N ILE A 109 10.35 5.48 -0.26
CA ILE A 109 10.36 4.04 0.08
C ILE A 109 11.75 3.45 -0.13
N ALA A 110 12.49 3.93 -1.14
CA ALA A 110 13.86 3.50 -1.41
C ALA A 110 14.77 3.72 -0.21
N PHE A 111 14.62 4.87 0.45
CA PHE A 111 15.40 5.20 1.61
C PHE A 111 15.04 4.30 2.79
N VAL A 112 13.75 4.14 3.08
CA VAL A 112 13.27 3.32 4.20
C VAL A 112 13.62 1.84 4.01
N PHE A 113 13.40 1.31 2.81
CA PHE A 113 13.71 -0.07 2.47
C PHE A 113 15.23 -0.33 2.50
N ALA A 114 16.04 0.54 1.88
CA ALA A 114 17.49 0.40 1.92
C ALA A 114 18.03 0.51 3.35
N ALA A 115 17.49 1.41 4.17
CA ALA A 115 17.86 1.52 5.58
C ALA A 115 17.47 0.27 6.39
N ALA A 116 16.28 -0.29 6.16
CA ALA A 116 15.84 -1.51 6.83
C ALA A 116 16.71 -2.73 6.46
N VAL A 117 17.00 -2.92 5.17
CA VAL A 117 17.87 -3.99 4.67
C VAL A 117 19.31 -3.80 5.16
N ALA A 118 19.83 -2.57 5.13
CA ALA A 118 21.16 -2.28 5.65
C ALA A 118 21.26 -2.54 7.16
N GLY A 119 20.25 -2.13 7.93
CA GLY A 119 20.17 -2.39 9.36
C GLY A 119 20.17 -3.89 9.63
N PHE A 120 19.25 -4.62 8.98
CA PHE A 120 19.13 -6.06 9.13
C PHE A 120 20.44 -6.79 8.74
N GLY A 121 21.04 -6.44 7.60
CA GLY A 121 22.30 -7.02 7.14
C GLY A 121 23.45 -6.75 8.10
N THR A 122 23.55 -5.52 8.63
CA THR A 122 24.59 -5.13 9.58
C THR A 122 24.44 -5.85 10.93
N PHE A 123 23.21 -5.97 11.46
CA PHE A 123 22.96 -6.73 12.68
C PHE A 123 23.18 -8.23 12.51
N THR A 124 22.83 -8.78 11.34
CA THR A 124 23.09 -10.19 11.00
C THR A 124 24.59 -10.45 10.94
N LEU A 125 25.35 -9.60 10.26
CA LEU A 125 26.82 -9.68 10.22
C LEU A 125 27.44 -9.60 11.61
N TYR A 126 26.96 -8.69 12.47
CA TYR A 126 27.40 -8.63 13.87
C TYR A 126 27.10 -9.93 14.62
N GLY A 127 25.88 -10.46 14.52
CA GLY A 127 25.48 -11.70 15.19
C GLY A 127 26.30 -12.91 14.74
N VAL A 128 26.63 -12.98 13.45
CA VAL A 128 27.43 -14.08 12.88
C VAL A 128 28.91 -13.94 13.22
N LEU A 129 29.48 -12.73 13.21
CA LEU A 129 30.92 -12.51 13.40
C LEU A 129 31.35 -12.42 14.87
N LYS A 130 30.44 -12.00 15.77
CA LYS A 130 30.74 -11.84 17.22
C LYS A 130 31.30 -13.10 17.90
N PRO A 131 30.79 -14.32 17.65
CA PRO A 131 31.34 -15.54 18.24
C PRO A 131 32.80 -15.84 17.82
N TYR A 132 33.18 -15.42 16.61
CA TYR A 132 34.53 -15.60 16.08
C TYR A 132 35.51 -14.52 16.52
N ALA A 133 35.01 -13.43 17.12
CA ALA A 133 35.81 -12.34 17.66
C ALA A 133 36.60 -12.72 18.93
N GLY A 134 36.55 -13.97 19.39
CA GLY A 134 37.32 -14.50 20.53
C GLY A 134 38.19 -15.72 20.21
N GLY A 135 38.30 -16.13 18.94
CA GLY A 135 38.99 -17.37 18.53
C GLY A 135 40.49 -17.22 18.25
N LEU A 136 41.22 -18.35 18.36
CA LEU A 136 42.68 -18.54 18.23
C LEU A 136 43.31 -18.28 16.86
N PHE A 137 42.58 -17.75 15.87
CA PHE A 137 43.08 -17.56 14.50
C PHE A 137 43.51 -16.10 14.24
N ASP A 138 44.58 -15.90 13.43
CA ASP A 138 45.15 -14.60 13.02
C ASP A 138 44.17 -13.62 12.33
N VAL A 139 42.95 -14.07 12.04
CA VAL A 139 41.85 -13.24 11.51
C VAL A 139 41.18 -12.41 12.62
N TYR A 140 41.53 -12.63 13.89
CA TYR A 140 41.00 -11.96 15.08
C TYR A 140 41.07 -10.42 15.00
N GLY A 141 42.22 -9.86 14.57
CA GLY A 141 42.40 -8.41 14.47
C GLY A 141 41.48 -7.77 13.43
N ILE A 142 41.17 -8.50 12.36
CA ILE A 142 40.29 -8.06 11.27
C ILE A 142 38.84 -8.14 11.72
N ILE A 143 38.44 -9.25 12.36
CA ILE A 143 37.07 -9.46 12.85
C ILE A 143 36.71 -8.44 13.95
N THR A 144 37.62 -8.15 14.88
CA THR A 144 37.40 -7.16 15.94
C THR A 144 37.28 -5.72 15.41
N GLN A 145 37.99 -5.38 14.33
CA GLN A 145 37.80 -4.10 13.63
C GLN A 145 36.46 -4.04 12.89
N ILE A 146 36.04 -5.13 12.26
CA ILE A 146 34.75 -5.23 11.55
C ILE A 146 33.56 -5.13 12.51
N VAL A 147 33.63 -5.80 13.65
CA VAL A 147 32.58 -5.83 14.70
C VAL A 147 32.58 -4.56 15.55
N SER A 148 33.60 -3.70 15.42
CA SER A 148 33.62 -2.39 16.09
C SER A 148 32.49 -1.48 15.60
N LEU A 149 32.07 -0.53 16.44
CA LEU A 149 31.04 0.46 16.08
C LEU A 149 31.39 1.17 14.76
N LYS A 150 32.67 1.52 14.56
CA LYS A 150 33.15 2.17 13.33
C LYS A 150 33.04 1.24 12.12
N GLY A 151 33.43 -0.02 12.26
CA GLY A 151 33.33 -1.04 11.20
C GLY A 151 31.89 -1.32 10.79
N MET A 152 31.00 -1.46 11.77
CA MET A 152 29.57 -1.67 11.53
C MET A 152 28.90 -0.49 10.84
N VAL A 153 29.25 0.76 11.21
CA VAL A 153 28.72 1.95 10.53
C VAL A 153 29.18 1.99 9.07
N VAL A 154 30.43 1.64 8.79
CA VAL A 154 30.94 1.57 7.41
C VAL A 154 30.21 0.49 6.61
N ILE A 155 30.03 -0.70 7.17
CA ILE A 155 29.29 -1.81 6.53
C ILE A 155 27.83 -1.42 6.28
N PHE A 156 27.18 -0.77 7.26
CA PHE A 156 25.83 -0.25 7.10
C PHE A 156 25.75 0.71 5.92
N ILE A 157 26.67 1.68 5.83
CA ILE A 157 26.71 2.65 4.73
C ILE A 157 26.95 1.94 3.39
N ILE A 158 27.85 0.95 3.34
CA ILE A 158 28.12 0.19 2.10
C ILE A 158 26.86 -0.56 1.64
N ILE A 159 26.24 -1.35 2.51
CA ILE A 159 25.02 -2.10 2.17
C ILE A 159 23.90 -1.13 1.79
N PHE A 160 23.73 -0.04 2.56
CA PHE A 160 22.75 0.99 2.28
C PHE A 160 22.95 1.58 0.89
N CYS A 161 24.17 2.03 0.55
CA CYS A 161 24.47 2.60 -0.76
C CYS A 161 24.19 1.62 -1.90
N VAL A 162 24.61 0.35 -1.76
CA VAL A 162 24.40 -0.68 -2.78
C VAL A 162 22.91 -0.94 -2.98
N ILE A 163 22.16 -1.20 -1.90
CA ILE A 163 20.72 -1.47 -1.97
C ILE A 163 19.94 -0.22 -2.41
N TYR A 164 20.36 0.97 -2.00
CA TYR A 164 19.72 2.22 -2.40
C TYR A 164 19.91 2.50 -3.90
N VAL A 165 21.10 2.23 -4.45
CA VAL A 165 21.36 2.39 -5.89
C VAL A 165 20.58 1.33 -6.70
N LEU A 166 20.64 0.06 -6.29
CA LEU A 166 19.93 -1.03 -6.97
C LEU A 166 18.40 -0.90 -6.84
N GLY A 167 17.91 -0.65 -5.63
CA GLY A 167 16.49 -0.42 -5.34
C GLY A 167 15.98 0.89 -5.95
N GLY A 168 16.85 1.88 -6.14
CA GLY A 168 16.50 3.15 -6.77
C GLY A 168 15.93 2.99 -8.18
N LEU A 169 16.40 2.00 -8.96
CA LEU A 169 15.85 1.72 -10.29
C LEU A 169 14.43 1.14 -10.22
N LEU A 170 14.25 0.08 -9.43
CA LEU A 170 12.94 -0.55 -9.22
C LEU A 170 11.92 0.46 -8.68
N ILE A 171 12.37 1.34 -7.79
CA ILE A 171 11.50 2.31 -7.13
C ILE A 171 11.19 3.47 -8.06
N LYS A 172 12.12 3.90 -8.92
CA LYS A 172 11.80 4.82 -10.01
C LYS A 172 10.75 4.23 -10.96
N LEU A 173 10.81 2.92 -11.23
CA LEU A 173 9.81 2.23 -12.05
C LEU A 173 8.43 2.21 -11.36
N ILE A 174 8.38 1.84 -10.09
CA ILE A 174 7.15 1.87 -9.28
C ILE A 174 6.60 3.29 -9.16
N GLN A 175 7.45 4.29 -8.96
CA GLN A 175 7.06 5.71 -8.94
C GLN A 175 6.55 6.16 -10.31
N LEU A 176 7.13 5.68 -11.41
CA LEU A 176 6.65 5.99 -12.75
C LEU A 176 5.23 5.45 -12.96
N ILE A 177 5.00 4.18 -12.61
CA ILE A 177 3.67 3.56 -12.63
C ILE A 177 2.73 4.37 -11.73
N GLY A 178 3.14 4.66 -10.50
CA GLY A 178 2.37 5.43 -9.54
C GLY A 178 2.02 6.83 -10.03
N LYS A 179 2.91 7.51 -10.77
CA LYS A 179 2.64 8.81 -11.39
C LYS A 179 1.58 8.71 -12.50
N VAL A 180 1.57 7.62 -13.27
CA VAL A 180 0.55 7.39 -14.30
C VAL A 180 -0.83 7.19 -13.65
N PHE A 181 -0.92 6.32 -12.64
CA PHE A 181 -2.18 6.09 -11.92
C PHE A 181 -2.63 7.29 -11.08
N ALA A 182 -1.69 8.05 -10.52
CA ALA A 182 -1.96 9.29 -9.82
C ALA A 182 -2.26 10.48 -10.74
N ALA A 183 -2.15 10.31 -12.07
CA ALA A 183 -2.50 11.37 -13.00
C ALA A 183 -3.99 11.68 -12.85
N ALA A 184 -4.30 12.97 -12.61
CA ALA A 184 -5.67 13.46 -12.43
C ALA A 184 -6.71 12.85 -13.41
N PRO A 185 -6.51 12.87 -14.74
CA PRO A 185 -7.49 12.31 -15.67
C PRO A 185 -7.71 10.80 -15.48
N VAL A 186 -6.65 10.05 -15.21
CA VAL A 186 -6.73 8.58 -15.00
C VAL A 186 -7.48 8.28 -13.70
N SER A 187 -7.11 8.96 -12.60
CA SER A 187 -7.76 8.76 -11.30
C SER A 187 -9.25 9.11 -11.32
N VAL A 188 -9.66 10.14 -12.09
CA VAL A 188 -11.07 10.53 -12.22
C VAL A 188 -11.86 9.49 -12.99
N LEU A 189 -11.31 8.97 -14.10
CA LEU A 189 -11.98 7.93 -14.86
C LEU A 189 -12.18 6.67 -14.02
N ILE A 190 -11.15 6.26 -13.27
CA ILE A 190 -11.24 5.13 -12.34
C ILE A 190 -12.28 5.41 -11.25
N GLY A 191 -12.25 6.60 -10.63
CA GLY A 191 -13.20 6.97 -9.59
C GLY A 191 -14.66 7.00 -10.06
N LEU A 192 -14.92 7.60 -11.23
CA LEU A 192 -16.27 7.63 -11.83
C LEU A 192 -16.75 6.23 -12.23
N ALA A 193 -15.87 5.41 -12.80
CA ALA A 193 -16.19 4.02 -13.13
C ALA A 193 -16.58 3.24 -11.87
N CYS A 194 -15.85 3.41 -10.75
CA CYS A 194 -16.18 2.76 -9.50
C CYS A 194 -17.49 3.22 -8.88
N ILE A 195 -17.80 4.52 -8.94
CA ILE A 195 -19.10 5.04 -8.49
C ILE A 195 -20.23 4.40 -9.32
N ALA A 196 -20.07 4.34 -10.65
CA ALA A 196 -21.07 3.74 -11.52
C ALA A 196 -21.24 2.24 -11.26
N ILE A 197 -20.14 1.49 -11.14
CA ILE A 197 -20.17 0.06 -10.83
C ILE A 197 -20.79 -0.17 -9.45
N GLY A 198 -20.40 0.59 -8.43
CA GLY A 198 -20.97 0.48 -7.08
C GLY A 198 -22.47 0.76 -7.04
N ALA A 199 -22.95 1.74 -7.81
CA ALA A 199 -24.39 1.98 -7.95
C ALA A 199 -25.12 0.79 -8.62
N ILE A 200 -24.52 0.18 -9.65
CA ILE A 200 -25.09 -1.01 -10.30
C ILE A 200 -25.11 -2.20 -9.34
N VAL A 201 -24.06 -2.40 -8.54
CA VAL A 201 -24.01 -3.48 -7.52
C VAL A 201 -25.20 -3.35 -6.54
N ILE A 202 -25.54 -2.12 -6.12
CA ILE A 202 -26.65 -1.89 -5.19
C ILE A 202 -28.02 -2.06 -5.85
N LEU A 203 -28.18 -1.56 -7.07
CA LEU A 203 -29.50 -1.48 -7.74
C LEU A 203 -29.84 -2.75 -8.53
N ALA A 204 -28.85 -3.39 -9.14
CA ALA A 204 -29.02 -4.52 -10.06
C ALA A 204 -27.74 -5.39 -10.11
N PRO A 205 -27.38 -6.10 -9.03
CA PRO A 205 -26.13 -6.87 -8.93
C PRO A 205 -25.99 -7.94 -10.03
N THR A 206 -27.11 -8.48 -10.50
CA THR A 206 -27.14 -9.50 -11.58
C THR A 206 -26.57 -8.99 -12.91
N LEU A 207 -26.60 -7.69 -13.18
CA LEU A 207 -25.98 -7.10 -14.39
C LEU A 207 -24.46 -7.21 -14.38
N LEU A 208 -23.86 -7.41 -13.20
CA LEU A 208 -22.42 -7.56 -13.00
C LEU A 208 -22.03 -9.01 -12.65
N ASN A 209 -22.93 -9.96 -12.93
CA ASN A 209 -22.78 -11.38 -12.61
C ASN A 209 -22.54 -11.66 -11.12
N LEU A 210 -22.99 -10.76 -10.23
CA LEU A 210 -23.07 -11.07 -8.81
C LEU A 210 -24.28 -11.99 -8.60
N VAL A 211 -23.99 -13.15 -7.99
CA VAL A 211 -24.98 -14.15 -7.60
C VAL A 211 -25.08 -14.17 -6.07
N ALA A 212 -26.05 -14.90 -5.53
CA ALA A 212 -26.18 -15.06 -4.07
C ALA A 212 -24.84 -15.48 -3.45
N TRP A 213 -24.41 -14.74 -2.43
CA TRP A 213 -23.15 -14.98 -1.75
C TRP A 213 -23.13 -16.34 -1.06
N PRO A 214 -21.97 -17.03 -1.01
CA PRO A 214 -21.82 -18.20 -0.16
C PRO A 214 -22.13 -17.80 1.28
N THR A 215 -23.07 -18.48 1.92
CA THR A 215 -23.29 -18.27 3.36
C THR A 215 -22.06 -18.75 4.12
N PRO A 216 -21.58 -18.00 5.12
CA PRO A 216 -20.45 -18.41 5.96
C PRO A 216 -20.74 -19.71 6.72
#